data_AF-A0A848TNG2-F1
#
_entry.id   AF-A0A848TNG2-F1
#
_cell.length_a   1.000
_cell.length_b   1.000
_cell.length_c   1.000
_cell.angle_alpha   90.00
_cell.angle_beta   90.00
_cell.angle_gamma   90.00
#
_symmetry.space_group_name_H-M   'P 1'
#
loop_
_entity.id
_entity.type
_entity.pdbx_description
1 polymer ?
#
loop_
_entity_poly.entity_id
_entity_poly.type
_entity_poly.pdbx_seq_one_letter_code
_entity_poly.pdbx_strand_id
1 'polypeptide(L)'
;MSLIRPEVRAGLFRWREVLVGALALGLGLRLAATSFGAVFLIGCGLALAGAALIVAGVQRARFRSGGGGAGVVDIDERQITYFGPFGGGAVAVDDLIEIGVDPSRSWLVRDSAGTHLLIPMNAEGAEALFDAFSALPGLPGARLVEAARSAPREYTIVWAKPQGRLH
;
A
#
# COMPACT_ATOMS: atom_id res chain seq x y z
N MET A 1 2.66 32.61 12.41
CA MET A 1 2.64 31.61 13.49
C MET A 1 1.34 30.83 13.43
N SER A 2 1.39 29.58 12.97
CA SER A 2 0.25 28.64 13.03
C SER A 2 0.77 27.38 13.69
N LEU A 3 0.24 27.08 14.89
CA LEU A 3 0.60 25.94 15.74
C LEU A 3 -0.17 24.68 15.34
N ILE A 4 -0.33 24.41 14.05
CA ILE A 4 -0.91 23.16 13.56
C ILE A 4 0.15 22.48 12.71
N ARG A 5 0.76 21.45 13.30
CA ARG A 5 1.67 20.53 12.61
C ARG A 5 1.02 20.07 11.29
N PRO A 6 1.70 20.19 10.14
CA PRO A 6 1.13 19.82 8.85
C PRO A 6 0.71 18.34 8.80
N GLU A 7 1.28 17.49 9.66
CA GLU A 7 0.89 16.08 9.81
C GLU A 7 -0.52 15.92 10.41
N VAL A 8 -0.93 16.81 11.33
CA VAL A 8 -2.27 16.79 11.93
C VAL A 8 -3.31 17.28 10.94
N ARG A 9 -2.97 18.27 10.12
CA ARG A 9 -3.85 18.78 9.05
C ARG A 9 -4.11 17.70 8.00
N ALA A 10 -3.07 16.97 7.58
CA ALA A 10 -3.22 15.85 6.66
C ALA A 10 -4.11 14.74 7.24
N GLY A 11 -3.98 14.43 8.53
CA GLY A 11 -4.86 13.50 9.24
C GLY A 11 -6.31 13.98 9.32
N LEU A 12 -6.56 15.26 9.57
CA LEU A 12 -7.92 15.81 9.68
C LEU A 12 -8.66 15.84 8.34
N PHE A 13 -7.96 16.18 7.24
CA PHE A 13 -8.53 16.06 5.90
C PHE A 13 -8.78 14.61 5.50
N ARG A 14 -8.00 13.64 6.04
CA ARG A 14 -8.15 12.21 5.79
C ARG A 14 -9.43 11.62 6.38
N TRP A 15 -9.90 12.12 7.52
CA TRP A 15 -11.10 11.62 8.21
C TRP A 15 -12.31 12.54 8.12
N ARG A 16 -12.23 13.63 7.34
CA ARG A 16 -13.29 14.64 7.27
C ARG A 16 -14.63 14.04 6.83
N GLU A 17 -14.63 13.14 5.86
CA GLU A 17 -15.84 12.47 5.37
C GLU A 17 -16.47 11.58 6.44
N VAL A 18 -15.65 10.87 7.22
CA VAL A 18 -16.10 10.02 8.34
C VAL A 18 -16.63 10.86 9.50
N LEU A 19 -15.97 11.96 9.85
CA LEU A 19 -16.41 12.87 10.91
C LEU A 19 -17.72 13.57 10.56
N VAL A 20 -17.85 14.06 9.32
CA VAL A 20 -19.09 14.67 8.82
C VAL A 20 -20.20 13.63 8.74
N GLY A 21 -19.91 12.42 8.26
CA GLY A 21 -20.86 11.31 8.22
C GLY A 21 -21.34 10.89 9.61
N ALA A 22 -20.44 10.80 10.59
CA ALA A 22 -20.77 10.48 11.99
C ALA A 22 -21.64 11.57 12.64
N LEU A 23 -21.33 12.85 12.38
CA LEU A 23 -22.15 13.96 12.84
C LEU A 23 -23.55 13.94 12.23
N ALA A 24 -23.64 13.70 10.91
CA ALA A 24 -24.91 13.60 10.19
C ALA A 24 -25.74 12.39 10.67
N LEU A 25 -25.10 11.23 10.88
CA LEU A 25 -25.73 10.03 11.42
C LEU A 25 -26.30 10.29 12.81
N GLY A 26 -25.50 10.88 13.72
CA GLY A 26 -25.93 11.20 15.08
C GLY A 26 -27.08 12.21 15.12
N LEU A 27 -27.01 13.25 14.29
CA LEU A 27 -28.09 14.25 14.18
C LEU A 27 -29.37 13.65 13.58
N GLY A 28 -29.25 12.80 12.55
CA GLY A 28 -30.38 12.11 11.93
C GLY A 28 -31.09 11.16 12.89
N LEU A 29 -30.33 10.35 13.64
CA LEU A 29 -30.87 9.46 14.66
C LEU A 29 -31.54 10.22 15.80
N ARG A 30 -30.92 11.31 16.27
CA ARG A 30 -31.51 12.16 17.31
C ARG A 30 -32.85 12.76 16.86
N LEU A 31 -32.90 13.30 15.64
CA LEU A 31 -34.12 13.85 15.04
C LEU A 31 -35.22 12.80 14.90
N ALA A 32 -34.89 11.60 14.40
CA ALA A 32 -35.83 10.50 14.27
C ALA A 32 -36.38 10.04 15.63
N ALA A 33 -35.56 10.05 16.69
CA ALA A 33 -36.00 9.65 18.04
C ALA A 33 -36.90 10.70 18.73
N THR A 34 -36.75 11.98 18.41
CA THR A 34 -37.49 13.08 19.08
C THR A 34 -38.70 13.59 18.32
N SER A 35 -39.03 13.03 17.14
CA SER A 35 -40.04 13.61 16.26
C SER A 35 -40.92 12.56 15.59
N PHE A 36 -42.18 12.93 15.31
CA PHE A 36 -43.16 12.09 14.63
C PHE A 36 -43.59 12.73 13.30
N GLY A 37 -44.03 11.93 12.32
CA GLY A 37 -44.53 12.42 11.02
C GLY A 37 -43.42 12.77 10.02
N ALA A 38 -43.57 13.84 9.24
CA ALA A 38 -42.63 14.20 8.17
C ALA A 38 -41.18 14.44 8.66
N VAL A 39 -41.03 14.93 9.90
CA VAL A 39 -39.71 15.17 10.53
C VAL A 39 -38.96 13.86 10.81
N PHE A 40 -39.67 12.77 11.10
CA PHE A 40 -39.09 11.43 11.26
C PHE A 40 -38.45 10.94 9.94
N LEU A 41 -39.15 11.12 8.81
CA LEU A 41 -38.63 10.74 7.49
C LEU A 41 -37.35 11.51 7.13
N ILE A 42 -37.30 12.80 7.45
CA ILE A 42 -36.11 13.64 7.27
C ILE A 42 -34.95 13.13 8.14
N GLY A 43 -35.22 12.78 9.41
CA GLY A 43 -34.24 12.20 10.32
C GLY A 43 -33.66 10.88 9.81
N CYS A 44 -34.52 9.98 9.34
CA CYS A 44 -34.10 8.72 8.72
C CYS A 44 -33.27 8.94 7.45
N GLY A 45 -33.67 9.87 6.58
CA GLY A 45 -32.91 10.22 5.38
C GLY A 45 -31.50 10.76 5.71
N LEU A 46 -31.41 11.65 6.70
CA LEU A 46 -30.14 12.20 7.16
C LEU A 46 -29.25 11.12 7.79
N ALA A 47 -29.84 10.21 8.56
CA ALA A 47 -29.11 9.08 9.15
C ALA A 47 -28.55 8.14 8.05
N LEU A 48 -29.37 7.78 7.05
CA LEU A 48 -28.92 6.97 5.92
C LEU A 48 -27.80 7.65 5.12
N ALA A 49 -27.92 8.95 4.85
CA ALA A 49 -26.87 9.72 4.18
C ALA A 49 -25.57 9.76 5.00
N GLY A 50 -25.66 9.95 6.32
CA GLY A 50 -24.52 9.89 7.23
C GLY A 50 -23.83 8.52 7.23
N ALA A 51 -24.61 7.44 7.27
CA ALA A 51 -24.10 6.07 7.18
C ALA A 51 -23.38 5.82 5.84
N ALA A 52 -23.97 6.26 4.72
CA ALA A 52 -23.36 6.13 3.40
C ALA A 52 -22.02 6.88 3.30
N LEU A 53 -21.95 8.10 3.85
CA LEU A 53 -20.70 8.88 3.93
C LEU A 53 -19.64 8.20 4.79
N ILE A 54 -20.02 7.58 5.91
CA ILE A 54 -19.08 6.81 6.74
C ILE A 54 -18.54 5.62 5.94
N VAL A 55 -19.41 4.85 5.29
CA VAL A 55 -18.99 3.69 4.48
C VAL A 55 -18.06 4.12 3.35
N ALA A 56 -18.42 5.16 2.59
CA ALA A 56 -17.59 5.70 1.52
C ALA A 56 -16.25 6.24 2.04
N GLY A 57 -16.26 6.97 3.16
CA GLY A 57 -15.05 7.49 3.80
C GLY A 57 -14.14 6.39 4.31
N VAL A 58 -14.69 5.31 4.89
CA VAL A 58 -13.94 4.13 5.33
C VAL A 58 -13.36 3.37 4.13
N GLN A 59 -14.14 3.16 3.07
CA GLN A 59 -13.64 2.54 1.85
C GLN A 59 -12.51 3.36 1.22
N ARG A 60 -12.68 4.68 1.08
CA ARG A 60 -11.67 5.58 0.51
C ARG A 60 -10.42 5.70 1.40
N ALA A 61 -10.58 5.66 2.73
CA ALA A 61 -9.46 5.58 3.65
C ALA A 61 -8.70 4.26 3.53
N ARG A 62 -9.40 3.15 3.26
CA ARG A 62 -8.78 1.83 3.01
C ARG A 62 -8.05 1.79 1.67
N PHE A 63 -8.63 2.28 0.58
CA PHE A 63 -7.96 2.33 -0.72
C PHE A 63 -6.76 3.28 -0.75
N ARG A 64 -6.79 4.36 0.04
CA ARG A 64 -5.63 5.26 0.16
C ARG A 64 -4.64 4.87 1.26
N SER A 65 -4.84 3.71 1.89
CA SER A 65 -3.91 3.10 2.85
C SER A 65 -3.06 1.97 2.27
N GLY A 66 -3.13 1.72 0.96
CA GLY A 66 -2.16 0.89 0.24
C GLY A 66 -0.79 1.56 0.27
N GLY A 67 0.06 1.12 1.20
CA GLY A 67 1.52 1.32 1.23
C GLY A 67 2.11 2.73 1.32
N GLY A 68 1.45 3.80 0.84
CA GLY A 68 2.02 5.15 0.77
C GLY A 68 3.19 5.30 -0.23
N GLY A 69 3.62 4.22 -0.86
CA GLY A 69 4.59 4.20 -1.95
C GLY A 69 3.94 4.37 -3.31
N ALA A 70 4.77 4.68 -4.30
CA ALA A 70 4.33 4.76 -5.67
C ALA A 70 4.13 3.34 -6.24
N GLY A 71 2.97 3.07 -6.82
CA GLY A 71 2.69 1.86 -7.59
C GLY A 71 2.12 0.68 -6.79
N VAL A 72 1.73 -0.35 -7.54
CA VAL A 72 1.14 -1.59 -7.03
C VAL A 72 1.97 -2.77 -7.50
N VAL A 73 2.22 -3.73 -6.61
CA VAL A 73 2.83 -5.02 -6.91
C VAL A 73 1.74 -6.07 -6.91
N ASP A 74 1.70 -6.83 -7.99
CA ASP A 74 0.86 -8.00 -8.13
C ASP A 74 1.73 -9.23 -8.35
N ILE A 75 1.38 -10.35 -7.72
CA ILE A 75 2.13 -11.60 -7.84
C ILE A 75 1.15 -12.71 -8.15
N ASP A 76 1.24 -13.22 -9.38
CA ASP A 76 0.42 -14.33 -9.86
C ASP A 76 1.32 -15.45 -10.37
N GLU A 77 1.06 -16.70 -9.97
CA GLU A 77 1.69 -17.93 -10.46
C GLU A 77 3.22 -17.86 -10.72
N ARG A 78 3.96 -17.19 -9.81
CA ARG A 78 5.42 -16.94 -9.83
C ARG A 78 5.89 -15.81 -10.75
N GLN A 79 5.03 -14.88 -11.13
CA GLN A 79 5.38 -13.67 -11.85
C GLN A 79 5.15 -12.45 -10.96
N ILE A 80 6.20 -11.65 -10.79
CA ILE A 80 6.13 -10.36 -10.10
C ILE A 80 5.82 -9.30 -11.15
N THR A 81 4.67 -8.67 -11.02
CA THR A 81 4.27 -7.55 -11.87
C THR A 81 4.22 -6.27 -11.04
N TYR A 82 4.92 -5.24 -11.50
CA TYR A 82 4.92 -3.94 -10.84
C TYR A 82 4.33 -2.88 -11.76
N PHE A 83 3.31 -2.20 -11.25
CA PHE A 83 2.61 -1.10 -11.92
C PHE A 83 3.00 0.21 -11.24
N GLY A 84 4.09 0.82 -11.69
CA GLY A 84 4.55 2.13 -11.21
C GLY A 84 4.03 3.31 -12.05
N PRO A 85 4.06 4.53 -11.51
CA PRO A 85 3.53 5.73 -12.19
C PRO A 85 4.36 6.20 -13.39
N PHE A 86 5.66 5.88 -13.42
CA PHE A 86 6.59 6.31 -14.46
C PHE A 86 7.24 5.13 -15.20
N GLY A 87 6.74 3.92 -14.96
CA GLY A 87 7.31 2.70 -15.48
C GLY A 87 6.75 1.49 -14.73
N GLY A 88 6.90 0.32 -15.32
CA GLY A 88 6.40 -0.93 -14.77
C GLY A 88 6.84 -2.08 -15.65
N GLY A 89 6.51 -3.29 -15.23
CA GLY A 89 6.82 -4.48 -15.99
C GLY A 89 6.56 -5.74 -15.18
N ALA A 90 6.86 -6.86 -15.80
CA ALA A 90 6.70 -8.17 -15.21
C ALA A 90 8.03 -8.92 -15.27
N VAL A 91 8.36 -9.61 -14.18
CA VAL A 91 9.52 -10.49 -14.08
C VAL A 91 9.07 -11.81 -13.47
N ALA A 92 9.38 -12.92 -14.12
CA ALA A 92 9.18 -14.24 -13.54
C ALA A 92 10.20 -14.48 -12.41
N VAL A 93 9.74 -15.04 -11.29
CA VAL A 93 10.57 -15.42 -10.14
C VAL A 93 11.65 -16.42 -10.55
N ASP A 94 11.39 -17.25 -11.54
CA ASP A 94 12.35 -18.24 -12.03
C ASP A 94 13.45 -17.62 -12.93
N ASP A 95 13.18 -16.47 -13.55
CA ASP A 95 14.10 -15.75 -14.44
C ASP A 95 14.94 -14.68 -13.72
N LEU A 96 14.63 -14.45 -12.45
CA LEU A 96 15.35 -13.54 -11.56
C LEU A 96 16.83 -13.92 -11.46
N ILE A 97 17.70 -12.95 -11.71
CA ILE A 97 19.16 -13.12 -11.64
C ILE A 97 19.78 -12.36 -10.47
N GLU A 98 19.15 -11.27 -10.03
CA GLU A 98 19.69 -10.38 -9.00
C GLU A 98 18.55 -9.66 -8.29
N ILE A 99 18.65 -9.59 -6.95
CA ILE A 99 17.82 -8.74 -6.10
C ILE A 99 18.76 -7.86 -5.29
N GLY A 100 18.50 -6.57 -5.28
CA GLY A 100 19.19 -5.62 -4.43
C GLY A 100 18.28 -4.56 -3.83
N VAL A 101 18.87 -3.73 -2.99
CA VAL A 101 18.23 -2.57 -2.37
C VAL A 101 18.96 -1.32 -2.79
N ASP A 102 18.20 -0.35 -3.28
CA ASP A 102 18.67 0.97 -3.65
C ASP A 102 18.50 1.98 -2.48
N PRO A 103 19.29 3.08 -2.42
CA PRO A 103 19.17 4.09 -1.36
C PRO A 103 17.79 4.74 -1.24
N SER A 104 16.98 4.68 -2.29
CA SER A 104 15.56 5.11 -2.28
C SER A 104 14.64 4.21 -1.44
N ARG A 105 15.16 3.16 -0.79
CA ARG A 105 14.38 2.11 -0.11
C ARG A 105 13.43 1.42 -1.08
N SER A 106 14.00 1.03 -2.22
CA SER A 106 13.32 0.28 -3.27
C SER A 106 14.07 -1.03 -3.51
N TRP A 107 13.31 -2.10 -3.75
CA TRP A 107 13.82 -3.35 -4.28
C TRP A 107 14.16 -3.16 -5.75
N LEU A 108 15.37 -3.52 -6.14
CA LEU A 108 15.74 -3.64 -7.54
C LEU A 108 15.77 -5.13 -7.89
N VAL A 109 14.91 -5.52 -8.83
CA VAL A 109 14.79 -6.90 -9.32
C VAL A 109 15.23 -6.93 -10.76
N ARG A 110 16.17 -7.83 -11.09
CA ARG A 110 16.66 -8.00 -12.47
C ARG A 110 16.38 -9.41 -12.96
N ASP A 111 16.00 -9.52 -14.22
CA ASP A 111 15.83 -10.80 -14.91
C ASP A 111 16.98 -11.09 -15.89
N SER A 112 16.99 -12.31 -16.41
CA SER A 112 17.96 -12.74 -17.42
C SER A 112 17.79 -12.07 -18.80
N ALA A 113 16.61 -11.50 -19.08
CA ALA A 113 16.30 -10.79 -20.33
C ALA A 113 16.78 -9.32 -20.34
N GLY A 114 17.27 -8.82 -19.21
CA GLY A 114 17.74 -7.44 -19.03
C GLY A 114 16.68 -6.47 -18.50
N THR A 115 15.48 -6.96 -18.17
CA THR A 115 14.45 -6.21 -17.45
C THR A 115 14.95 -5.90 -16.06
N HIS A 116 14.71 -4.66 -15.61
CA HIS A 116 14.95 -4.26 -14.24
C HIS A 116 13.72 -3.52 -13.70
N LEU A 117 13.24 -3.94 -12.55
CA LEU A 117 12.11 -3.33 -11.86
C LEU A 117 12.62 -2.68 -10.58
N LEU A 118 12.33 -1.39 -10.42
CA LEU A 118 12.58 -0.65 -9.20
C LEU A 118 11.24 -0.50 -8.45
N ILE A 119 11.07 -1.30 -7.40
CA ILE A 119 9.82 -1.46 -6.67
C ILE A 119 9.98 -0.83 -5.28
N PRO A 120 9.28 0.27 -4.96
CA PRO A 120 9.33 0.87 -3.63
C PRO A 120 8.93 -0.16 -2.56
N MET A 121 9.67 -0.21 -1.45
CA MET A 121 9.35 -1.13 -0.33
C MET A 121 7.99 -0.86 0.31
N ASN A 122 7.42 0.31 0.03
CA ASN A 122 6.12 0.74 0.51
C ASN A 122 5.08 0.82 -0.62
N ALA A 123 5.33 0.22 -1.79
CA ALA A 123 4.30 0.02 -2.80
C ALA A 123 3.17 -0.86 -2.24
N GLU A 124 1.96 -0.71 -2.77
CA GLU A 124 0.83 -1.57 -2.37
C GLU A 124 1.11 -3.01 -2.82
N GLY A 125 0.95 -3.99 -1.92
CA GLY A 125 1.26 -5.40 -2.21
C GLY A 125 2.76 -5.75 -2.15
N ALA A 126 3.64 -4.80 -1.82
CA ALA A 126 5.07 -5.05 -1.71
C ALA A 126 5.42 -6.10 -0.64
N GLU A 127 4.55 -6.33 0.34
CA GLU A 127 4.67 -7.41 1.33
C GLU A 127 4.74 -8.80 0.69
N ALA A 128 4.04 -9.02 -0.43
CA ALA A 128 4.01 -10.31 -1.12
C ALA A 128 5.36 -10.65 -1.77
N LEU A 129 6.19 -9.64 -2.06
CA LEU A 129 7.55 -9.86 -2.57
C LEU A 129 8.40 -10.66 -1.58
N PHE A 130 8.15 -10.51 -0.28
CA PHE A 130 8.91 -11.22 0.74
C PHE A 130 8.73 -12.74 0.60
N ASP A 131 7.49 -13.18 0.39
CA ASP A 131 7.15 -14.59 0.18
C ASP A 131 7.76 -15.09 -1.14
N ALA A 132 7.63 -14.31 -2.22
CA ALA A 132 8.22 -14.65 -3.52
C ALA A 132 9.75 -14.78 -3.46
N PHE A 133 10.43 -13.86 -2.78
CA PHE A 133 11.89 -13.90 -2.61
C PHE A 133 12.33 -15.03 -1.69
N SER A 134 11.54 -15.36 -0.66
CA SER A 134 11.85 -16.46 0.25
C SER A 134 11.83 -17.84 -0.42
N ALA A 135 11.13 -17.97 -1.56
CA ALA A 135 11.11 -19.17 -2.37
C ALA A 135 12.42 -19.37 -3.19
N LEU A 136 13.28 -18.36 -3.27
CA LEU A 136 14.53 -18.44 -4.02
C LEU A 136 15.62 -19.22 -3.25
N PRO A 137 16.39 -20.08 -3.95
CA PRO A 137 17.44 -20.86 -3.31
C PRO A 137 18.57 -19.96 -2.83
N GLY A 138 19.04 -20.19 -1.59
CA GLY A 138 20.18 -19.48 -1.01
C GLY A 138 19.85 -18.07 -0.50
N LEU A 139 18.57 -17.68 -0.42
CA LEU A 139 18.14 -16.42 0.16
C LEU A 139 17.45 -16.62 1.51
N PRO A 140 18.17 -16.52 2.64
CA PRO A 140 17.55 -16.66 3.95
C PRO A 140 16.63 -15.47 4.24
N GLY A 141 15.43 -15.73 4.77
CA GLY A 141 14.46 -14.70 5.12
C GLY A 141 15.01 -13.62 6.07
N ALA A 142 15.92 -13.98 6.98
CA ALA A 142 16.58 -13.01 7.86
C ALA A 142 17.35 -11.92 7.09
N ARG A 143 18.04 -12.29 6.00
CA ARG A 143 18.78 -11.34 5.15
C ARG A 143 17.83 -10.41 4.39
N LEU A 144 16.67 -10.92 3.95
CA LEU A 144 15.62 -10.10 3.34
C LEU A 144 15.08 -9.06 4.32
N VAL A 145 14.78 -9.44 5.56
CA VAL A 145 14.30 -8.50 6.59
C VAL A 145 15.35 -7.47 6.93
N GLU A 146 16.61 -7.88 7.06
CA GLU A 146 17.73 -6.97 7.29
C GLU A 146 17.82 -5.94 6.16
N ALA A 147 17.85 -6.40 4.91
CA ALA A 147 17.91 -5.54 3.74
C ALA A 147 16.72 -4.56 3.62
N ALA A 148 15.50 -5.01 3.93
CA ALA A 148 14.31 -4.13 3.97
C ALA A 148 14.41 -3.04 5.04
N ARG A 149 15.09 -3.32 6.16
CA ARG A 149 15.29 -2.35 7.25
C ARG A 149 16.48 -1.44 6.98
N SER A 150 17.47 -1.92 6.25
CA SER A 150 18.64 -1.15 5.85
C SER A 150 18.24 0.11 5.09
N ALA A 151 19.03 1.17 5.27
CA ALA A 151 19.01 2.38 4.45
C ALA A 151 20.40 2.51 3.82
N PRO A 152 20.73 1.67 2.84
CA PRO A 152 22.06 1.67 2.26
C PRO A 152 22.30 3.00 1.53
N ARG A 153 23.54 3.49 1.55
CA ARG A 153 23.93 4.73 0.85
C ARG A 153 24.17 4.49 -0.64
N GLU A 154 24.41 3.24 -1.01
CA GLU A 154 24.67 2.79 -2.37
C GLU A 154 23.89 1.50 -2.63
N TYR A 155 23.69 1.17 -3.90
CA TYR A 155 23.05 -0.07 -4.30
C TYR A 155 23.74 -1.29 -3.66
N THR A 156 22.96 -2.12 -2.96
CA THR A 156 23.46 -3.30 -2.26
C THR A 156 22.76 -4.56 -2.77
N ILE A 157 23.54 -5.51 -3.29
CA ILE A 157 23.01 -6.81 -3.73
C ILE A 157 22.67 -7.64 -2.49
N VAL A 158 21.43 -8.12 -2.45
CA VAL A 158 20.91 -8.98 -1.37
C VAL A 158 20.98 -10.44 -1.79
N TRP A 159 20.72 -10.71 -3.06
CA TRP A 159 20.77 -12.04 -3.65
C TRP A 159 21.18 -11.96 -5.12
N ALA A 160 21.90 -12.97 -5.57
CA ALA A 160 22.18 -13.21 -6.97
C ALA A 160 22.00 -14.70 -7.25
N LYS A 161 21.48 -15.04 -8.44
CA LYS A 161 21.24 -16.42 -8.84
C LYS A 161 22.57 -17.20 -8.77
N PRO A 162 22.62 -18.33 -8.05
CA PRO A 162 23.83 -19.14 -7.99
C PRO A 162 24.22 -19.55 -9.41
N GLN A 163 25.36 -19.08 -9.89
CA GLN A 163 25.90 -19.54 -11.17
C GLN A 163 26.27 -21.01 -10.98
N GLY A 164 25.59 -21.90 -11.70
CA GLY A 164 25.97 -23.31 -11.76
C GLY A 164 27.42 -23.38 -12.22
N ARG A 165 28.32 -23.74 -11.31
CA ARG A 165 29.72 -23.99 -11.65
C ARG A 165 29.71 -25.20 -12.57
N LEU A 166 29.82 -24.98 -13.88
CA LEU A 166 30.15 -26.04 -14.83
C LEU A 166 31.57 -26.49 -14.48
N HIS A 167 31.67 -27.64 -13.82
CA HIS A 167 32.91 -28.39 -13.62
C HIS A 167 33.07 -29.41 -14.74
#